data_AF-A0A377TWJ4-F1
#
_entry.id   AF-A0A377TWJ4-F1
#
_cell.length_a   1.000
_cell.length_b   1.000
_cell.length_c   1.000
_cell.angle_alpha   90.00
_cell.angle_beta   90.00
_cell.angle_gamma   90.00
#
_symmetry.space_group_name_H-M   'P 1'
#
loop_
_entity.id
_entity.type
_entity.pdbx_description
1 polymer ?
#
loop_
_entity_poly.entity_id
_entity_poly.type
_entity_poly.pdbx_seq_one_letter_code
_entity_poly.pdbx_strand_id
1 'polypeptide(L)'
;MNNQFTWLHIGLGSFHRAHQAWYLHRLIASGDNRWRIAAGNIRNDAEQVVQALAAQGGRYVLETVSPEGEREYEEITSIQKLLPWQAGLQPLINEGANPQTKVIAFTVTEGGTT
;
A
#
# COMPACT_ATOMS: atom_id res chain seq x y z
N MET A 1 5.28 -24.63 -2.46
CA MET A 1 4.26 -23.56 -2.53
C MET A 1 4.94 -22.29 -2.04
N ASN A 2 5.13 -21.27 -2.88
CA ASN A 2 5.72 -20.02 -2.42
C ASN A 2 4.70 -19.31 -1.53
N ASN A 3 4.92 -19.33 -0.21
CA ASN A 3 4.20 -18.43 0.69
C ASN A 3 4.70 -17.01 0.44
N GLN A 4 3.82 -16.14 -0.04
CA GLN A 4 4.07 -14.71 -0.14
C GLN A 4 3.70 -14.06 1.20
N PHE A 5 4.63 -13.33 1.80
CA PHE A 5 4.41 -12.55 3.01
C PHE A 5 3.66 -11.24 2.69
N THR A 6 2.76 -10.85 3.59
CA THR A 6 2.05 -9.57 3.52
C THR A 6 2.70 -8.54 4.44
N TRP A 7 2.94 -7.35 3.88
CA TRP A 7 3.05 -6.10 4.60
C TRP A 7 1.67 -5.43 4.59
N LEU A 8 1.00 -5.35 5.75
CA LEU A 8 -0.24 -4.60 5.88
C LEU A 8 0.07 -3.13 6.15
N HIS A 9 -0.39 -2.23 5.30
CA HIS A 9 -0.23 -0.79 5.48
C HIS A 9 -1.57 -0.12 5.78
N ILE A 10 -1.65 0.57 6.92
CA ILE A 10 -2.83 1.32 7.35
C ILE A 10 -2.60 2.82 7.08
N GLY A 11 -3.47 3.43 6.29
CA GLY A 11 -3.32 4.81 5.82
C GLY A 11 -2.74 4.84 4.41
N LEU A 12 -3.59 4.64 3.41
CA LEU A 12 -3.27 4.64 1.98
C LEU A 12 -3.15 6.09 1.45
N GLY A 13 -2.26 6.86 2.04
CA GLY A 13 -1.95 8.23 1.64
C GLY A 13 -0.93 8.33 0.50
N SER A 14 -0.74 9.54 -0.02
CA SER A 14 0.25 9.81 -1.08
C SER A 14 1.68 9.50 -0.64
N PHE A 15 2.05 9.80 0.61
CA PHE A 15 3.38 9.47 1.15
C PHE A 15 3.65 7.97 1.12
N HIS A 16 2.66 7.15 1.53
CA HIS A 16 2.82 5.69 1.50
C HIS A 16 3.14 5.18 0.09
N ARG A 17 2.36 5.65 -0.89
CA ARG A 17 2.52 5.30 -2.29
C ARG A 17 3.89 5.74 -2.82
N ALA A 18 4.29 6.98 -2.56
CA ALA A 18 5.57 7.50 -3.04
C ALA A 18 6.80 6.89 -2.34
N HIS A 19 6.65 6.30 -1.15
CA HIS A 19 7.79 5.88 -0.32
C HIS A 19 7.84 4.37 -0.04
N GLN A 20 7.06 3.84 0.93
CA GLN A 20 7.19 2.42 1.31
C GLN A 20 6.75 1.49 0.16
N ALA A 21 5.68 1.85 -0.56
CA ALA A 21 5.24 1.08 -1.71
C ALA A 21 6.29 1.09 -2.83
N TRP A 22 6.97 2.21 -3.06
CA TRP A 22 8.06 2.30 -4.03
C TRP A 22 9.22 1.36 -3.67
N TYR A 23 9.71 1.38 -2.42
CA TYR A 23 10.79 0.47 -1.99
C TYR A 23 10.43 -1.01 -2.16
N LEU A 24 9.19 -1.40 -1.84
CA LEU A 24 8.77 -2.79 -2.04
C LEU A 24 8.61 -3.13 -3.53
N HIS A 25 8.24 -2.16 -4.37
CA HIS A 25 8.23 -2.33 -5.82
C HIS A 25 9.65 -2.55 -6.36
N ARG A 26 10.65 -1.81 -5.87
CA ARG A 26 12.07 -2.03 -6.22
C ARG A 26 12.56 -3.42 -5.82
N LEU A 27 12.11 -3.94 -4.68
CA LEU A 27 12.41 -5.31 -4.23
C LEU A 27 11.79 -6.38 -5.18
N ILE A 28 10.54 -6.15 -5.60
CA ILE A 28 9.87 -7.01 -6.59
C ILE A 28 10.61 -6.95 -7.93
N ALA A 29 10.98 -5.75 -8.39
CA ALA A 29 11.72 -5.53 -9.63
C ALA A 29 13.12 -6.17 -9.63
N SER A 30 13.74 -6.35 -8.46
CA SER A 30 15.01 -7.09 -8.33
C SER A 30 14.84 -8.62 -8.34
N GLY A 31 13.61 -9.12 -8.44
CA GLY A 31 13.27 -10.53 -8.54
C GLY A 31 12.76 -11.16 -7.24
N ASP A 32 12.77 -10.44 -6.11
CA ASP A 32 12.24 -10.94 -4.85
C ASP A 32 10.73 -10.70 -4.72
N ASN A 33 9.98 -11.69 -5.21
CA ASN A 33 8.51 -11.69 -5.21
C ASN A 33 7.89 -12.24 -3.91
N ARG A 34 8.67 -12.42 -2.85
CA ARG A 34 8.17 -13.01 -1.59
C ARG A 34 7.28 -12.06 -0.80
N TRP A 35 7.26 -10.77 -1.12
CA TRP A 35 6.48 -9.76 -0.42
C TRP A 35 5.42 -9.11 -1.30
N ARG A 36 4.36 -8.65 -0.65
CA ARG A 36 3.36 -7.74 -1.22
C ARG A 36 2.82 -6.78 -0.17
N ILE A 37 2.20 -5.69 -0.62
CA ILE A 37 1.41 -4.82 0.23
C ILE A 37 -0.08 -5.18 0.14
N ALA A 38 -0.70 -5.31 1.32
CA ALA A 38 -2.13 -5.11 1.50
C ALA A 38 -2.35 -3.74 2.14
N ALA A 39 -3.28 -2.92 1.63
CA ALA A 39 -3.47 -1.56 2.12
C ALA A 39 -4.94 -1.19 2.28
N GLY A 40 -5.25 -0.39 3.30
CA GLY A 40 -6.58 0.15 3.57
C GLY A 40 -6.54 1.31 4.56
N ASN A 41 -7.71 1.83 4.91
CA ASN A 41 -7.87 2.97 5.81
C ASN A 41 -8.79 2.64 6.99
N ILE A 42 -8.58 3.29 8.13
CA ILE A 42 -9.47 3.19 9.30
C ILE A 42 -10.65 4.17 9.23
N ARG A 43 -10.54 5.20 8.38
CA ARG A 43 -11.58 6.18 8.08
C ARG A 43 -12.11 5.95 6.66
N ASN A 44 -13.36 6.34 6.42
CA ASN A 44 -14.02 6.24 5.11
C ASN A 44 -13.78 7.45 4.19
N ASP A 45 -13.03 8.45 4.65
CA ASP A 45 -12.74 9.71 3.94
C ASP A 45 -11.87 9.52 2.68
N ALA A 46 -11.13 8.42 2.58
CA ALA A 46 -10.24 8.10 1.47
C ALA A 46 -10.69 6.86 0.65
N GLU A 47 -11.96 6.45 0.75
CA GLU A 47 -12.45 5.22 0.10
C GLU A 47 -12.39 5.29 -1.43
N GLN A 48 -12.58 6.48 -2.02
CA GLN A 48 -12.45 6.68 -3.46
C GLN A 48 -11.07 6.26 -3.99
N VAL A 49 -10.00 6.50 -3.22
CA VAL A 49 -8.63 6.09 -3.59
C VAL A 49 -8.49 4.58 -3.54
N VAL A 50 -9.04 3.93 -2.52
CA VAL A 50 -9.04 2.46 -2.40
C VAL A 50 -9.75 1.84 -3.59
N GLN A 51 -10.93 2.35 -3.95
CA GLN A 51 -11.71 1.86 -5.10
C GLN A 51 -10.98 2.08 -6.43
N ALA A 52 -10.42 3.26 -6.66
CA ALA A 52 -9.68 3.58 -7.88
C ALA A 52 -8.46 2.66 -8.06
N LEU A 53 -7.72 2.40 -6.99
CA LEU A 53 -6.58 1.48 -7.02
C LEU A 53 -7.04 0.03 -7.18
N ALA A 54 -8.11 -0.39 -6.51
CA ALA A 54 -8.66 -1.73 -6.66
C ALA A 54 -9.08 -2.01 -8.11
N ALA A 55 -9.71 -1.04 -8.79
CA ALA A 55 -10.08 -1.12 -10.20
C ALA A 55 -8.85 -1.27 -11.13
N GLN A 56 -7.68 -0.80 -10.69
CA GLN A 56 -6.40 -0.91 -11.42
C GLN A 56 -5.56 -2.12 -10.97
N GLY A 57 -6.09 -3.00 -10.12
CA GLY A 57 -5.33 -4.11 -9.54
C GLY A 57 -4.18 -3.65 -8.64
N GLY A 58 -4.34 -2.48 -8.00
CA GLY A 58 -3.38 -1.83 -7.11
C GLY A 58 -2.25 -1.08 -7.82
N ARG A 59 -2.25 -1.04 -9.15
CA ARG A 59 -1.26 -0.30 -9.94
C ARG A 59 -1.57 1.19 -9.98
N TYR A 60 -0.51 1.98 -10.04
CA TYR A 60 -0.55 3.43 -10.25
C TYR A 60 0.81 3.91 -10.79
N VAL A 61 0.86 5.12 -11.31
CA VAL A 61 2.11 5.75 -11.77
C VAL A 61 2.65 6.67 -10.67
N LEU A 62 3.93 6.52 -10.35
CA LEU A 62 4.69 7.48 -9.56
C LEU A 62 5.41 8.44 -10.50
N GLU A 63 5.16 9.73 -10.34
CA GLU A 63 5.90 10.80 -11.01
C GLU A 63 6.97 11.34 -10.05
N THR A 64 8.23 11.28 -10.46
CA THR A 64 9.35 11.92 -9.79
C THR A 64 9.73 13.18 -10.55
N VAL A 65 9.87 14.30 -9.84
CA VAL A 65 10.30 15.58 -10.41
C VAL A 65 11.60 16.02 -9.74
N SER A 66 12.67 16.21 -10.54
CA SER A 66 13.96 16.70 -10.02
C SER A 66 13.90 18.21 -9.70
N PRO A 67 14.85 18.75 -8.92
CA PRO A 67 14.98 20.20 -8.71
C PRO A 67 15.15 21.00 -10.03
N GLU A 68 15.71 20.39 -11.07
CA GLU A 68 15.92 20.96 -12.40
C GLU A 68 14.67 20.87 -13.30
N GLY A 69 13.62 20.18 -12.83
CA GLY A 69 12.35 20.03 -13.54
C GLY A 69 12.25 18.80 -14.44
N GLU A 70 13.21 17.89 -14.38
CA GLU A 70 13.15 16.61 -15.11
C GLU A 70 12.05 15.72 -14.53
N ARG A 71 11.32 14.99 -15.38
CA ARG A 71 10.19 14.14 -14.99
C ARG A 71 10.43 12.70 -15.36
N GLU A 72 10.26 11.81 -14.39
CA GLU A 72 10.30 10.36 -14.58
C GLU A 72 8.98 9.73 -14.13
N TYR A 73 8.54 8.70 -14.85
CA TYR A 73 7.29 7.99 -14.59
C TYR A 73 7.57 6.50 -14.40
N GLU A 74 7.14 5.93 -13.29
CA GLU A 74 7.30 4.50 -12.96
C GLU A 74 5.95 3.89 -12.60
N GLU A 75 5.58 2.76 -13.22
CA GLU A 75 4.40 2.00 -12.81
C GLU A 75 4.71 1.19 -11.56
N ILE A 76 4.01 1.49 -10.47
CA ILE A 76 4.17 0.81 -9.18
C ILE A 76 3.20 -0.35 -9.06
N THR A 77 3.70 -1.51 -8.64
CA THR A 77 2.98 -2.80 -8.64
C THR A 77 2.98 -3.53 -7.30
N SER A 78 3.56 -2.92 -6.26
CA SER A 78 3.77 -3.56 -4.95
C SER A 78 2.51 -3.68 -4.10
N ILE A 79 1.50 -2.83 -4.34
CA ILE A 79 0.19 -2.92 -3.70
C ILE A 79 -0.64 -3.94 -4.48
N GLN A 80 -0.89 -5.11 -3.87
CA GLN A 80 -1.57 -6.23 -4.54
C GLN A 80 -2.90 -6.61 -3.89
N LYS A 81 -3.22 -6.02 -2.73
CA LYS A 81 -4.50 -6.23 -2.04
C LYS A 81 -5.03 -4.92 -1.46
N LEU A 82 -6.18 -4.48 -1.93
CA LEU A 82 -6.87 -3.29 -1.41
C LEU A 82 -7.98 -3.74 -0.47
N LEU A 83 -8.00 -3.15 0.73
CA LEU A 83 -8.93 -3.50 1.79
C LEU A 83 -9.96 -2.37 1.89
N PRO A 84 -11.23 -2.59 1.49
CA PRO A 84 -12.26 -1.57 1.55
C PRO A 84 -12.54 -1.20 3.00
N TRP A 85 -12.90 0.06 3.24
CA TRP A 85 -13.37 0.46 4.55
C TRP A 85 -14.73 -0.20 4.84
N GLN A 86 -14.89 -0.68 6.07
CA GLN A 86 -16.15 -1.17 6.61
C GLN A 86 -16.26 -0.73 8.06
N ALA A 87 -17.48 -0.46 8.52
CA ALA A 87 -17.74 -0.28 9.95
C ALA A 87 -17.21 -1.52 10.72
N GLY A 88 -16.48 -1.29 11.81
CA GLY A 88 -15.82 -2.36 12.58
C GLY A 88 -14.50 -2.88 11.98
N LEU A 89 -14.04 -2.35 10.84
CA LEU A 89 -12.70 -2.59 10.27
C LEU A 89 -12.37 -4.06 9.98
N GLN A 90 -13.38 -4.91 9.79
CA GLN A 90 -13.18 -6.35 9.62
C GLN A 90 -12.19 -6.72 8.50
N PRO A 91 -12.13 -6.04 7.34
CA PRO A 91 -11.12 -6.31 6.32
C PRO A 91 -9.68 -6.13 6.81
N LEU A 92 -9.41 -5.08 7.60
CA LEU A 92 -8.09 -4.82 8.19
C LEU A 92 -7.78 -5.83 9.28
N ILE A 93 -8.75 -6.14 10.15
CA ILE A 93 -8.58 -7.13 11.24
C ILE A 93 -8.24 -8.50 10.66
N ASN A 94 -8.97 -8.93 9.63
CA ASN A 94 -8.74 -10.21 8.96
C ASN A 94 -7.36 -10.28 8.33
N GLU A 95 -6.89 -9.22 7.66
CA GLU A 95 -5.54 -9.21 7.09
C GLU A 95 -4.47 -9.17 8.20
N GLY A 96 -4.66 -8.36 9.24
CA GLY A 96 -3.72 -8.28 10.37
C GLY A 96 -3.58 -9.60 11.12
N ALA A 97 -4.67 -10.37 11.25
CA ALA A 97 -4.67 -11.69 11.89
C ALA A 97 -4.16 -12.82 10.98
N ASN A 98 -3.99 -12.57 9.67
CA ASN A 98 -3.50 -13.58 8.74
C ASN A 98 -2.06 -13.98 9.09
N PRO A 99 -1.75 -15.28 9.26
CA PRO A 99 -0.38 -15.74 9.55
C PRO A 99 0.66 -15.33 8.50
N GLN A 100 0.26 -15.00 7.27
CA GLN A 100 1.15 -14.47 6.25
C GLN A 100 1.49 -13.00 6.43
N THR A 101 0.70 -12.25 7.21
CA THR A 101 1.02 -10.87 7.56
C THR A 101 2.14 -10.85 8.57
N LYS A 102 3.31 -10.40 8.12
CA LYS A 102 4.54 -10.37 8.92
C LYS A 102 4.91 -8.96 9.38
N VAL A 103 4.34 -7.95 8.74
CA VAL A 103 4.54 -6.55 9.07
C VAL A 103 3.20 -5.85 9.05
N ILE A 104 2.96 -5.02 10.07
CA ILE A 104 1.89 -4.02 10.07
C ILE A 104 2.58 -2.67 10.21
N ALA A 105 2.45 -1.80 9.21
CA ALA A 105 2.94 -0.44 9.24
C ALA A 105 1.78 0.53 9.02
N PHE A 106 2.00 1.79 9.37
CA PHE A 106 0.97 2.80 9.27
C PHE A 106 1.54 4.20 9.04
N THR A 107 0.77 5.02 8.36
CA THR A 107 1.03 6.46 8.19
C THR A 107 -0.26 7.19 8.55
N VAL A 108 -0.36 7.64 9.80
CA VAL A 108 -1.61 8.13 10.40
C VAL A 108 -1.60 9.63 10.73
N THR A 109 -0.61 10.37 10.21
CA THR A 109 -0.22 11.72 10.67
C THR A 109 0.17 11.74 12.15
N GLU A 110 0.83 12.81 12.59
CA GLU A 110 1.31 12.95 13.97
C GLU A 110 0.17 12.87 14.99
N GLY A 111 -1.03 13.33 14.63
CA GLY A 111 -2.22 13.29 15.48
C GLY A 111 -2.94 11.94 15.51
N GLY A 112 -2.56 10.97 14.67
CA GLY A 112 -3.23 9.68 14.57
C GLY A 112 -2.68 8.57 15.47
N THR A 113 -1.76 8.88 16.38
CA THR A 113 -1.13 7.91 17.29
C THR A 113 -1.84 7.75 18.63
N THR A 114 -2.82 8.61 18.92
CA THR A 114 -3.57 8.65 20.19
C THR A 114 -4.87 7.87 20.12
#